data_AF-A0A920RS95-F1
#
_entry.id   AF-A0A920RS95-F1
#
_cell.length_a   1.000
_cell.length_b   1.000
_cell.length_c   1.000
_cell.angle_alpha   90.00
_cell.angle_beta   90.00
_cell.angle_gamma   90.00
#
_symmetry.space_group_name_H-M   'P 1'
#
loop_
_entity.id
_entity.type
_entity.pdbx_description
1 polymer ?
#
loop_
_entity_poly.entity_id
_entity_poly.type
_entity_poly.pdbx_seq_one_letter_code
_entity_poly.pdbx_strand_id
1 'polypeptide(L)'
;MSMEHKGWNGLGAFDSKERKLANDLLGFDAYILFPTSAFNQVIAAKEQKILMGGIQALNRGLATFCKEDKRMFPTAYIPLGLGPDIAKKFVEEAISMDFSVILIDTVAPRGQISFTHPDYKNSGQQFRMQICLLLYM
;
A
#
# COMPACT_ATOMS: atom_id res chain seq x y z
N MET A 1 -13.78 25.71 -14.82
CA MET A 1 -14.73 24.63 -14.48
C MET A 1 -14.20 23.92 -13.24
N SER A 2 -14.91 23.97 -12.11
CA SER A 2 -14.58 23.15 -10.94
C SER A 2 -15.31 21.81 -11.05
N MET A 3 -14.61 20.70 -10.86
CA MET A 3 -15.24 19.38 -10.72
C MET A 3 -16.04 19.33 -9.40
N GLU A 4 -17.37 19.24 -9.49
CA GLU A 4 -18.27 19.20 -8.33
C GLU A 4 -18.14 17.88 -7.53
N HIS A 5 -17.87 16.78 -8.23
CA HIS A 5 -17.68 15.45 -7.65
C HIS A 5 -16.22 15.01 -7.82
N LYS A 6 -15.40 15.29 -6.81
CA LYS A 6 -13.97 14.94 -6.80
C LYS A 6 -13.54 14.33 -5.47
N GLY A 7 -12.42 13.61 -5.48
CA GLY A 7 -11.86 13.00 -4.28
C GLY A 7 -12.85 12.05 -3.63
N TRP A 8 -13.24 12.34 -2.38
CA TRP A 8 -14.17 11.52 -1.60
C TRP A 8 -15.57 11.41 -2.21
N ASN A 9 -16.00 12.44 -2.94
CA ASN A 9 -17.30 12.45 -3.62
C ASN A 9 -17.21 11.95 -5.07
N GLY A 10 -16.05 11.46 -5.50
CA GLY A 10 -15.86 10.92 -6.84
C GLY A 10 -16.46 9.52 -6.97
N LEU A 11 -16.96 9.20 -8.17
CA LEU A 11 -17.44 7.86 -8.51
C LEU A 11 -16.37 6.81 -8.19
N GLY A 12 -16.73 5.80 -7.37
CA GLY A 12 -15.79 4.74 -7.00
C GLY A 12 -14.73 5.14 -5.98
N ALA A 13 -14.91 6.26 -5.27
CA ALA A 13 -14.04 6.61 -4.15
C ALA A 13 -14.06 5.55 -3.02
N PHE A 14 -15.23 4.95 -2.77
CA PHE A 14 -15.44 4.00 -1.67
C PHE A 14 -16.13 2.70 -2.06
N ASP A 15 -16.65 2.59 -3.29
CA ASP A 15 -17.28 1.37 -3.82
C ASP A 15 -16.45 0.81 -4.99
N SER A 16 -16.15 -0.50 -4.95
CA SER A 16 -15.30 -1.15 -5.93
C SER A 16 -15.97 -1.34 -7.29
N LYS A 17 -17.30 -1.51 -7.31
CA LYS A 17 -18.08 -1.64 -8.57
C LYS A 17 -18.15 -0.31 -9.28
N GLU A 18 -18.39 0.76 -8.52
CA GLU A 18 -18.31 2.11 -9.05
C GLU A 18 -16.89 2.45 -9.52
N ARG A 19 -15.84 2.00 -8.80
CA ARG A 19 -14.45 2.19 -9.24
C ARG A 19 -14.20 1.51 -10.57
N LYS A 20 -14.68 0.29 -10.75
CA LYS A 20 -14.60 -0.43 -12.02
C LYS A 20 -15.28 0.34 -13.15
N LEU A 21 -16.48 0.86 -12.90
CA LEU A 21 -17.19 1.69 -13.88
C LEU A 21 -16.41 2.97 -14.22
N ALA A 22 -15.89 3.67 -13.22
CA ALA A 22 -15.08 4.87 -13.43
C ALA A 22 -13.84 4.57 -14.29
N ASN A 23 -13.18 3.44 -14.00
CA ASN A 23 -12.03 2.94 -14.74
C ASN A 23 -12.40 2.60 -16.20
N ASP A 24 -13.52 1.92 -16.43
CA ASP A 24 -14.02 1.62 -17.78
C ASP A 24 -14.31 2.89 -18.60
N LEU A 25 -14.97 3.87 -17.97
CA LEU A 25 -15.29 5.15 -18.62
C LEU A 25 -14.05 5.96 -18.99
N LEU A 26 -12.99 5.87 -18.17
CA LEU A 26 -11.73 6.55 -18.42
C LEU A 26 -10.80 5.77 -19.37
N GLY A 27 -11.10 4.49 -19.60
CA GLY A 27 -10.43 3.66 -20.59
C GLY A 27 -9.03 3.20 -20.23
N PHE A 28 -8.69 3.03 -18.93
CA PHE A 28 -7.39 2.46 -18.58
C PHE A 28 -7.42 0.91 -18.48
N ASP A 29 -6.29 0.31 -18.85
CA ASP A 29 -6.10 -1.14 -18.88
C ASP A 29 -5.60 -1.74 -17.57
N ALA A 30 -4.96 -0.93 -16.71
CA ALA A 30 -4.41 -1.34 -15.42
C ALA A 30 -4.28 -0.14 -14.47
N TYR A 31 -4.42 -0.40 -13.17
CA TYR A 31 -4.49 0.64 -12.13
C TYR A 31 -3.78 0.21 -10.87
N ILE A 32 -2.87 1.03 -10.36
CA ILE A 32 -2.29 0.81 -9.03
C ILE A 32 -3.11 1.60 -8.02
N LEU A 33 -3.66 0.91 -7.02
CA LEU A 33 -4.51 1.51 -6.01
C LEU A 33 -3.73 1.76 -4.71
N PHE A 34 -3.56 3.04 -4.37
CA PHE A 34 -2.91 3.49 -3.15
C PHE A 34 -3.94 3.88 -2.08
N PRO A 35 -3.67 3.62 -0.79
CA PRO A 35 -4.46 4.16 0.29
C PRO A 35 -4.17 5.66 0.50
N THR A 36 -5.17 6.41 0.98
CA THR A 36 -5.06 7.85 1.24
C THR A 36 -5.24 8.16 2.72
N SER A 37 -6.40 8.65 3.15
CA SER A 37 -6.63 9.10 4.54
C SER A 37 -6.48 7.98 5.57
N ALA A 38 -6.90 6.76 5.24
CA ALA A 38 -6.72 5.59 6.12
C ALA A 38 -5.23 5.29 6.38
N PHE A 39 -4.36 5.51 5.38
CA PHE A 39 -2.92 5.31 5.54
C PHE A 39 -2.34 6.24 6.60
N ASN A 40 -2.64 7.55 6.49
CA ASN A 40 -2.17 8.56 7.43
C ASN A 40 -2.61 8.27 8.87
N GLN A 41 -3.83 7.74 9.05
CA GLN A 41 -4.33 7.34 10.37
C GLN A 41 -3.58 6.13 10.92
N VAL A 42 -3.31 5.12 10.09
CA VAL A 42 -2.57 3.91 10.48
C VAL A 42 -1.14 4.25 10.89
N ILE A 43 -0.40 5.00 10.07
CA ILE A 43 1.01 5.31 10.34
C ILE A 43 1.19 6.31 11.50
N ALA A 44 0.14 7.03 11.89
CA ALA A 44 0.15 7.90 13.06
C ALA A 44 0.02 7.15 14.40
N ALA A 45 -0.22 5.83 14.37
CA ALA A 45 -0.32 5.02 15.57
C ALA A 45 1.00 5.03 16.37
N LYS A 46 0.92 5.38 17.65
CA LYS A 46 2.08 5.47 18.55
C LYS A 46 2.51 4.11 19.11
N GLU A 47 1.54 3.24 19.33
CA GLU A 47 1.77 1.89 19.84
C GLU A 47 2.08 0.95 18.68
N GLN A 48 3.22 0.26 18.73
CA GLN A 48 3.65 -0.64 17.66
C GLN A 48 2.62 -1.75 17.36
N LYS A 49 1.93 -2.27 18.39
CA LYS A 49 0.86 -3.27 18.21
C LYS A 49 -0.31 -2.72 17.38
N ILE A 50 -0.70 -1.47 17.64
CA ILE A 50 -1.78 -0.80 16.91
C ILE A 50 -1.34 -0.48 15.49
N LEU A 51 -0.11 0.01 15.31
CA LEU A 51 0.47 0.23 13.98
C LEU A 51 0.44 -1.06 13.15
N MET A 52 1.02 -2.15 13.65
CA MET A 52 1.07 -3.42 12.91
C MET A 52 -0.33 -3.94 12.58
N GLY A 53 -1.24 -3.96 13.55
CA GLY A 53 -2.63 -4.40 13.32
C GLY A 53 -3.36 -3.50 12.30
N GLY A 54 -3.11 -2.20 12.33
CA GLY A 54 -3.64 -1.22 11.38
C GLY A 54 -3.13 -1.45 9.96
N ILE A 55 -1.83 -1.73 9.80
CA ILE A 55 -1.24 -2.06 8.48
C ILE A 55 -1.86 -3.34 7.93
N GLN A 56 -1.99 -4.38 8.75
CA GLN A 56 -2.63 -5.64 8.33
C GLN A 56 -4.08 -5.43 7.90
N ALA A 57 -4.85 -4.64 8.67
CA ALA A 57 -6.21 -4.30 8.31
C ALA A 57 -6.29 -3.49 7.01
N LEU A 58 -5.39 -2.53 6.81
CA LEU A 58 -5.30 -1.71 5.61
C LEU A 58 -5.01 -2.56 4.36
N ASN A 59 -4.00 -3.44 4.44
CA ASN A 59 -3.63 -4.32 3.34
C ASN A 59 -4.78 -5.26 2.99
N ARG A 60 -5.43 -5.91 3.98
CA ARG A 60 -6.62 -6.75 3.72
C ARG A 60 -7.78 -5.96 3.10
N GLY A 61 -7.98 -4.72 3.54
CA GLY A 61 -8.99 -3.84 2.98
C GLY A 61 -8.77 -3.55 1.50
N LEU A 62 -7.54 -3.15 1.13
CA LEU A 62 -7.16 -2.90 -0.26
C LEU A 62 -7.26 -4.16 -1.12
N ALA A 63 -6.78 -5.30 -0.62
CA ALA A 63 -6.93 -6.59 -1.28
C ALA A 63 -8.40 -6.90 -1.58
N THR A 64 -9.26 -6.71 -0.59
CA THR A 64 -10.71 -6.97 -0.72
C THR A 64 -11.36 -6.03 -1.72
N PHE A 65 -11.03 -4.73 -1.66
CA PHE A 65 -11.56 -3.72 -2.58
C PHE A 65 -11.21 -4.04 -4.05
N CYS A 66 -9.98 -4.48 -4.31
CA CYS A 66 -9.52 -4.76 -5.68
C CYS A 66 -10.02 -6.10 -6.25
N LYS A 67 -10.66 -6.97 -5.45
CA LYS A 67 -11.21 -8.25 -5.96
C LYS A 67 -12.28 -8.08 -7.04
N GLU A 68 -12.93 -6.91 -7.10
CA GLU A 68 -13.98 -6.62 -8.09
C GLU A 68 -13.45 -6.58 -9.53
N ASP A 69 -12.17 -6.25 -9.72
CA ASP A 69 -11.57 -6.10 -11.05
C ASP A 69 -10.09 -6.45 -11.05
N LYS A 70 -9.70 -7.43 -11.88
CA LYS A 70 -8.33 -7.92 -12.01
C LYS A 70 -7.35 -6.86 -12.56
N ARG A 71 -7.85 -5.77 -13.15
CA ARG A 71 -7.03 -4.63 -13.59
C ARG A 71 -6.61 -3.72 -12.42
N MET A 72 -7.21 -3.89 -11.24
CA MET A 72 -6.86 -3.13 -10.03
C MET A 72 -5.79 -3.88 -9.23
N PHE A 73 -4.61 -3.26 -9.11
CA PHE A 73 -3.46 -3.75 -8.39
C PHE A 73 -3.34 -3.01 -7.05
N PRO A 74 -3.76 -3.62 -5.92
CA PRO A 74 -3.62 -2.98 -4.63
C PRO A 74 -2.16 -2.88 -4.22
N THR A 75 -1.78 -1.82 -3.50
CA THR A 75 -0.46 -1.73 -2.87
C THR A 75 -0.49 -2.26 -1.44
N ALA A 76 0.38 -3.23 -1.11
CA ALA A 76 0.58 -3.65 0.28
C ALA A 76 1.61 -2.74 0.94
N TYR A 77 1.28 -2.11 2.06
CA TYR A 77 2.25 -1.35 2.82
C TYR A 77 3.16 -2.27 3.64
N ILE A 78 4.47 -2.07 3.49
CA ILE A 78 5.52 -2.79 4.19
C ILE A 78 6.30 -1.79 5.06
N PRO A 79 6.22 -1.89 6.40
CA PRO A 79 6.84 -0.93 7.31
C PRO A 79 8.33 -1.27 7.50
N LEU A 80 9.18 -0.83 6.59
CA LEU A 80 10.64 -0.95 6.72
C LEU A 80 11.13 -0.28 8.01
N GLY A 81 10.50 0.83 8.44
CA GLY A 81 10.84 1.52 9.68
C GLY A 81 10.74 0.67 10.96
N LEU A 82 10.06 -0.49 10.93
CA LEU A 82 10.00 -1.44 12.04
C LEU A 82 11.15 -2.47 12.06
N GLY A 83 12.08 -2.35 11.12
CA GLY A 83 13.25 -3.22 11.00
C GLY A 83 13.05 -4.41 10.06
N PRO A 84 14.16 -5.04 9.63
CA PRO A 84 14.17 -6.03 8.55
C PRO A 84 13.34 -7.28 8.86
N ASP A 85 13.38 -7.78 10.10
CA ASP A 85 12.65 -9.00 10.48
C ASP A 85 11.14 -8.83 10.45
N ILE A 86 10.64 -7.67 10.90
CA ILE A 86 9.20 -7.36 10.87
C ILE A 86 8.77 -7.07 9.43
N ALA A 87 9.53 -6.26 8.69
CA ALA A 87 9.27 -5.98 7.29
C ALA A 87 9.15 -7.27 6.46
N LYS A 88 10.05 -8.24 6.68
CA LYS A 88 10.00 -9.55 6.02
C LYS A 88 8.66 -10.26 6.23
N LYS A 89 8.16 -10.30 7.47
CA LYS A 89 6.86 -10.93 7.78
C LYS A 89 5.70 -10.26 7.02
N PHE A 90 5.72 -8.94 6.90
CA PHE A 90 4.71 -8.21 6.13
C PHE A 90 4.82 -8.50 4.63
N VAL A 91 6.03 -8.71 4.09
CA VAL A 91 6.18 -9.11 2.69
C VAL A 91 5.66 -10.53 2.47
N GLU A 92 5.97 -11.47 3.37
CA GLU A 92 5.43 -12.83 3.31
C GLU A 92 3.90 -12.83 3.36
N GLU A 93 3.30 -12.02 4.24
CA GLU A 93 1.84 -11.83 4.30
C GLU A 93 1.30 -11.26 2.98
N ALA A 94 1.93 -10.23 2.42
CA ALA A 94 1.53 -9.64 1.14
C ALA A 94 1.60 -10.64 -0.02
N ILE A 95 2.67 -11.45 -0.09
CA ILE A 95 2.82 -12.52 -1.09
C ILE A 95 1.70 -13.55 -0.94
N SER A 96 1.39 -13.97 0.30
CA SER A 96 0.30 -14.93 0.55
C SER A 96 -1.09 -14.40 0.18
N MET A 97 -1.24 -13.08 0.01
CA MET A 97 -2.46 -12.41 -0.42
C MET A 97 -2.42 -12.03 -1.91
N ASP A 98 -1.45 -12.54 -2.68
CA ASP A 98 -1.26 -12.31 -4.12
C ASP A 98 -1.02 -10.84 -4.51
N PHE A 99 -0.42 -10.05 -3.61
CA PHE A 99 -0.01 -8.69 -3.97
C PHE A 99 1.12 -8.68 -4.98
N SER A 100 0.99 -7.82 -6.00
CA SER A 100 2.04 -7.59 -7.01
C SER A 100 2.80 -6.27 -6.81
N VAL A 101 2.27 -5.38 -5.95
CA VAL A 101 2.83 -4.05 -5.70
C VAL A 101 2.96 -3.82 -4.20
N ILE A 102 4.11 -3.29 -3.78
CA ILE A 102 4.33 -2.84 -2.40
C ILE A 102 4.57 -1.35 -2.32
N LEU A 103 4.10 -0.78 -1.22
CA LEU A 103 4.39 0.57 -0.76
C LEU A 103 5.36 0.46 0.43
N ILE A 104 6.44 1.22 0.41
CA ILE A 104 7.45 1.23 1.48
C ILE A 104 7.62 2.64 2.05
N ASP A 105 8.22 2.71 3.23
CA ASP A 105 8.70 3.97 3.79
C ASP A 105 9.66 4.68 2.83
N THR A 106 9.52 5.99 2.69
CA THR A 106 10.43 6.83 1.89
C THR A 106 11.63 7.30 2.70
N VAL A 107 11.49 7.42 4.02
CA VAL A 107 12.50 7.97 4.92
C VAL A 107 12.71 7.03 6.09
N ALA A 108 13.96 6.64 6.34
CA ALA A 108 14.32 5.85 7.50
C ALA A 108 14.05 6.64 8.79
N PRO A 109 13.42 6.04 9.82
CA PRO A 109 13.21 6.73 11.09
C PRO A 109 14.53 7.18 11.71
N ARG A 110 14.51 8.32 12.39
CA ARG A 110 15.70 8.87 13.04
C ARG A 110 16.26 7.86 14.05
N GLY A 111 17.56 7.58 13.94
CA GLY A 111 18.25 6.63 14.83
C GLY A 111 18.11 5.16 14.42
N GLN A 112 17.50 4.87 13.27
CA GLN A 112 17.44 3.53 12.68
C GLN A 112 18.44 3.37 11.53
N ILE A 113 18.67 2.13 11.11
CA ILE A 113 19.52 1.81 9.96
C ILE A 113 18.88 2.28 8.65
N SER A 114 19.72 2.64 7.67
CA SER A 114 19.28 2.95 6.30
C SER A 114 18.52 1.77 5.69
N PHE A 115 17.52 2.04 4.85
CA PHE A 115 16.84 0.99 4.07
C PHE A 115 17.75 0.31 3.03
N THR A 116 18.94 0.87 2.77
CA THR A 116 19.99 0.24 1.96
C THR A 116 20.96 -0.62 2.77
N HIS A 117 20.80 -0.71 4.09
CA HIS A 117 21.68 -1.48 4.97
C HIS A 117 21.66 -2.98 4.60
N PRO A 118 22.79 -3.71 4.68
CA PRO A 118 22.88 -5.13 4.32
C PRO A 118 21.88 -6.05 5.02
N ASP A 119 21.40 -5.69 6.21
CA ASP A 119 20.41 -6.49 6.94
C ASP A 119 19.08 -6.62 6.18
N TYR A 120 18.73 -5.65 5.32
CA TYR A 120 17.57 -5.77 4.43
C TYR A 120 17.82 -6.72 3.24
N LYS A 121 19.08 -7.08 2.94
CA LYS A 121 19.47 -8.01 1.88
C LYS A 121 19.58 -9.46 2.36
N ASN A 122 20.02 -9.67 3.60
CA ASN A 122 20.25 -11.01 4.18
C ASN A 122 18.97 -11.80 4.47
N SER A 123 17.80 -11.24 4.17
CA SER A 123 16.48 -11.86 4.33
C SER A 123 16.17 -12.99 3.33
N GLY A 124 17.07 -13.27 2.37
CA GLY A 124 17.04 -14.49 1.54
C GLY A 124 16.14 -14.44 0.30
N GLN A 125 15.47 -13.32 0.03
CA GLN A 125 14.67 -13.13 -1.18
C GLN A 125 15.07 -11.83 -1.88
N GLN A 126 15.59 -11.96 -3.09
CA GLN A 126 15.75 -10.82 -3.99
C GLN A 126 14.34 -10.35 -4.38
N PHE A 127 13.86 -9.29 -3.73
CA PHE A 127 12.57 -8.68 -3.99
C PHE A 127 12.50 -8.21 -5.45
N ARG A 128 11.93 -9.02 -6.33
CA ARG A 128 11.50 -8.62 -7.68
C ARG A 128 10.04 -8.16 -7.63
N MET A 129 9.74 -7.23 -6.73
CA MET A 129 8.47 -6.52 -6.73
C MET A 129 8.70 -5.10 -7.19
N GLN A 130 7.77 -4.59 -8.01
CA GLN A 130 7.87 -3.28 -8.61
C GLN A 130 7.67 -2.24 -7.50
N ILE A 131 8.78 -1.62 -7.06
CA ILE A 131 8.77 -0.58 -6.03
C ILE A 131 8.19 0.68 -6.66
N CYS A 132 7.01 1.11 -6.21
CA CYS A 132 6.48 2.44 -6.50
C CYS A 132 6.76 3.36 -5.31
N LEU A 133 7.72 4.28 -5.48
CA LEU A 133 7.91 5.40 -4.55
C LEU A 133 6.82 6.46 -4.77
N LEU A 134 6.12 6.84 -3.70
CA LEU A 134 5.34 8.08 -3.65
C LEU A 134 6.23 9.19 -3.06
N LEU A 135 6.62 10.13 -3.92
CA LEU A 135 7.14 11.43 -3.47
C LEU A 135 5.95 12.25 -2.97
N TYR A 136 5.79 12.38 -1.66
CA TYR A 136 4.98 13.45 -1.09
C TYR A 136 5.84 14.72 -1.08
N MET A 137 5.52 15.67 -1.96
CA MET A 137 5.90 17.09 -1.86
C MET A 137 4.74 17.86 -1.21
#